data_AF-V9IEE1-F1
#
_entry.id   AF-V9IEE1-F1
#
_cell.length_a   1.000
_cell.length_b   1.000
_cell.length_c   1.000
_cell.angle_alpha   90.00
_cell.angle_beta   90.00
_cell.angle_gamma   90.00
#
_symmetry.space_group_name_H-M   'P 1'
#
loop_
_entity.id
_entity.type
_entity.pdbx_description
1 polymer ?
#
loop_
_entity_poly.entity_id
_entity_poly.type
_entity_poly.pdbx_seq_one_letter_code
_entity_poly.pdbx_strand_id
1 'polypeptide(L)'
;MTEHAVRLAKHVGYSNAGTVEFLADESGNFYFIEVNARLQVEHTVTEEITGIDLVQSQIRIAEGITLPELGMTQEKIIPQGFAIQCRVTTEDPAKNFQPDTGRIEVFRSGEGMGIRLDGASAFAGAIISPYYDSLLVKVIAHAGDLQSSCAKMNRALREFRVRGVKTNIPFLLNVLENQKFLNGKVDTYFIDENPQLFQFQPSQNRAQKLLNYLGSVLVNGPSTPLATPLKPAEIKPHIPQVALGMVSFI
;
A
#
# COMPACT_ATOMS: atom_id res chain seq x y z
N MET A 1 29.00 -1.87 -5.21
CA MET A 1 27.87 -2.32 -6.08
C MET A 1 27.66 -1.41 -7.29
N THR A 2 27.29 -0.13 -7.12
CA THR A 2 26.96 0.78 -8.25
C THR A 2 28.04 0.88 -9.33
N GLU A 3 29.32 1.00 -8.95
CA GLU A 3 30.43 1.03 -9.91
C GLU A 3 30.52 -0.24 -10.77
N HIS A 4 30.25 -1.41 -10.19
CA HIS A 4 30.24 -2.68 -10.94
C HIS A 4 29.07 -2.76 -11.92
N ALA A 5 27.89 -2.29 -11.52
CA ALA A 5 26.74 -2.19 -12.42
C ALA A 5 27.05 -1.26 -13.61
N VAL A 6 27.66 -0.10 -13.36
CA VAL A 6 28.09 0.83 -14.41
C VAL A 6 29.16 0.21 -15.31
N ARG A 7 30.14 -0.51 -14.74
CA ARG A 7 31.17 -1.20 -15.52
C ARG A 7 30.58 -2.25 -16.46
N LEU A 8 29.63 -3.05 -15.97
CA LEU A 8 28.91 -4.04 -16.79
C LEU A 8 28.15 -3.35 -17.93
N ALA A 9 27.35 -2.33 -17.61
CA ALA A 9 26.57 -1.58 -18.59
C ALA A 9 27.45 -0.95 -19.68
N LYS A 10 28.59 -0.35 -19.30
CA LYS A 10 29.57 0.22 -20.24
C LYS A 10 30.20 -0.85 -21.13
N HIS A 11 30.56 -2.01 -20.57
CA HIS A 11 31.20 -3.08 -21.31
C HIS A 11 30.32 -3.61 -22.46
N VAL A 12 29.01 -3.70 -22.24
CA VAL A 12 28.06 -4.21 -23.23
C VAL A 12 27.42 -3.12 -24.10
N GLY A 13 27.79 -1.83 -23.88
CA GLY A 13 27.17 -0.71 -24.58
C GLY A 13 25.66 -0.59 -24.28
N TYR A 14 25.27 -0.83 -23.02
CA TYR A 14 23.87 -0.85 -22.60
C TYR A 14 23.18 0.49 -22.90
N SER A 15 21.93 0.43 -23.37
CA SER A 15 21.13 1.60 -23.70
C SER A 15 19.75 1.52 -23.05
N ASN A 16 19.16 2.68 -22.79
CA ASN A 16 17.88 2.85 -22.09
C ASN A 16 17.94 2.44 -20.60
N ALA A 17 16.80 2.27 -19.92
CA ALA A 17 16.75 1.88 -18.52
C ALA A 17 16.97 0.38 -18.32
N GLY A 18 17.62 0.01 -17.22
CA GLY A 18 17.77 -1.37 -16.78
C GLY A 18 18.30 -1.42 -15.35
N THR A 19 18.16 -2.57 -14.72
CA THR A 19 18.62 -2.81 -13.36
C THR A 19 19.60 -3.97 -13.33
N VAL A 20 20.67 -3.81 -12.56
CA VAL A 20 21.63 -4.88 -12.26
C VAL A 20 21.40 -5.31 -10.82
N GLU A 21 21.09 -6.59 -10.64
CA GLU A 21 20.75 -7.13 -9.33
C GLU A 21 21.93 -7.88 -8.72
N PHE A 22 22.07 -7.72 -7.41
CA PHE A 22 23.10 -8.37 -6.60
C PHE A 22 22.46 -8.96 -5.34
N LEU A 23 22.98 -10.10 -4.89
CA LEU A 23 22.75 -10.59 -3.52
C LEU A 23 23.92 -10.16 -2.64
N ALA A 24 23.63 -9.60 -1.47
CA ALA A 24 24.63 -9.25 -0.47
C ALA A 24 24.53 -10.19 0.74
N ASP A 25 25.68 -10.56 1.31
CA ASP A 25 25.76 -11.31 2.56
C ASP A 25 25.97 -10.39 3.77
N GLU A 26 25.86 -10.95 4.98
CA GLU A 26 26.06 -10.21 6.24
C GLU A 26 27.48 -9.66 6.42
N SER A 27 28.46 -10.23 5.71
CA SER A 27 29.86 -9.78 5.74
C SER A 27 30.10 -8.61 4.78
N GLY A 28 29.09 -8.19 4.01
CA GLY A 28 29.16 -7.11 3.05
C GLY A 28 29.72 -7.52 1.68
N ASN A 29 29.95 -8.82 1.44
CA ASN A 29 30.24 -9.29 0.09
C ASN A 29 28.96 -9.23 -0.75
N PHE A 30 29.10 -9.02 -2.04
CA PHE A 30 27.97 -8.99 -2.97
C PHE A 30 28.29 -9.75 -4.25
N TYR A 31 27.27 -10.39 -4.82
CA TYR A 31 27.38 -11.30 -5.95
C TYR A 31 26.33 -10.92 -6.99
N PHE A 32 26.78 -10.70 -8.22
CA PHE A 32 25.89 -10.44 -9.36
C PHE A 32 24.95 -11.64 -9.58
N ILE A 33 23.67 -11.37 -9.82
CA ILE A 33 22.68 -12.40 -10.14
C ILE A 33 22.08 -12.23 -11.53
N GLU A 34 21.59 -11.04 -11.87
CA GLU A 34 20.91 -10.81 -13.14
C GLU A 34 20.90 -9.34 -13.59
N VAL A 35 20.50 -9.14 -14.84
CA VAL A 35 20.18 -7.83 -15.40
C VAL A 35 18.73 -7.86 -15.90
N ASN A 36 17.91 -6.99 -15.34
CA ASN A 36 16.59 -6.70 -15.87
C ASN A 36 16.72 -5.61 -16.95
N ALA A 37 16.71 -6.03 -18.22
CA ALA A 37 16.92 -5.14 -19.37
C ALA A 37 15.66 -4.31 -19.73
N ARG A 38 14.98 -3.77 -18.72
CA ARG A 38 13.73 -3.01 -18.80
C ARG A 38 13.52 -2.21 -17.52
N LEU A 39 12.58 -1.26 -17.56
CA LEU A 39 12.09 -0.61 -16.34
C LEU A 39 11.42 -1.65 -15.41
N GLN A 40 11.63 -1.50 -14.11
CA GLN A 40 11.03 -2.35 -13.10
C GLN A 40 9.85 -1.66 -12.40
N VAL A 41 9.02 -2.45 -11.72
CA VAL A 41 7.80 -1.96 -11.05
C VAL A 41 8.15 -0.94 -9.96
N GLU A 42 9.27 -1.16 -9.28
CA GLU A 42 9.85 -0.43 -8.15
C GLU A 42 10.67 0.80 -8.55
N HIS A 43 10.79 1.14 -9.85
CA HIS A 43 11.51 2.34 -10.29
C HIS A 43 11.07 3.62 -9.57
N THR A 44 9.79 3.67 -9.16
CA THR A 44 9.18 4.82 -8.50
C THR A 44 9.92 5.24 -7.23
N VAL A 45 10.48 4.31 -6.45
CA VAL A 45 11.23 4.71 -5.24
C VAL A 45 12.54 5.40 -5.58
N THR A 46 13.16 5.02 -6.71
CA THR A 46 14.35 5.69 -7.25
C THR A 46 13.98 7.08 -7.74
N GLU A 47 12.86 7.25 -8.44
CA GLU A 47 12.37 8.57 -8.86
C GLU A 47 12.14 9.50 -7.65
N GLU A 48 11.47 9.02 -6.60
CA GLU A 48 11.18 9.83 -5.40
C GLU A 48 12.44 10.34 -4.69
N ILE A 49 13.50 9.51 -4.61
CA ILE A 49 14.73 9.94 -3.91
C ILE A 49 15.68 10.70 -4.82
N THR A 50 15.61 10.55 -6.14
CA THR A 50 16.54 11.24 -7.07
C THR A 50 15.94 12.47 -7.71
N GLY A 51 14.61 12.58 -7.75
CA GLY A 51 13.89 13.60 -8.52
C GLY A 51 13.97 13.39 -10.04
N ILE A 52 14.46 12.24 -10.50
CA ILE A 52 14.61 11.91 -11.93
C ILE A 52 13.39 11.12 -12.39
N ASP A 53 12.68 11.62 -13.39
CA ASP A 53 11.63 10.89 -14.09
C ASP A 53 12.27 9.88 -15.05
N LEU A 54 12.27 8.60 -14.67
CA LEU A 54 12.93 7.53 -15.39
C LEU A 54 12.16 7.20 -16.67
N VAL A 55 10.83 7.23 -16.67
CA VAL A 55 10.01 6.95 -17.86
C VAL A 55 10.24 8.01 -18.94
N GLN A 56 10.21 9.29 -18.57
CA GLN A 56 10.55 10.38 -19.47
C GLN A 56 11.97 10.24 -20.00
N SER A 57 12.92 9.91 -19.13
CA SER A 57 14.32 9.68 -19.54
C SER A 57 14.44 8.57 -20.57
N GLN A 58 13.73 7.44 -20.40
CA GLN A 58 13.71 6.36 -21.38
C GLN A 58 13.24 6.84 -22.76
N ILE A 59 12.19 7.66 -22.81
CA ILE A 59 11.67 8.21 -24.06
C ILE A 59 12.70 9.14 -24.71
N ARG A 60 13.28 10.08 -23.94
CA ARG A 60 14.30 11.01 -24.47
C ARG A 60 15.56 10.30 -24.97
N ILE A 61 16.01 9.26 -24.27
CA ILE A 61 17.14 8.44 -24.72
C ILE A 61 16.80 7.72 -26.02
N ALA A 62 15.56 7.22 -26.16
CA ALA A 62 15.10 6.62 -27.41
C ALA A 62 14.98 7.64 -28.57
N GLU A 63 14.77 8.92 -28.28
CA GLU A 63 14.85 10.03 -29.24
C GLU A 63 16.31 10.38 -29.62
N GLY A 64 17.30 9.73 -29.02
CA GLY A 64 18.73 9.95 -29.28
C GLY A 64 19.38 11.01 -28.38
N ILE A 65 18.65 11.53 -27.38
CA ILE A 65 19.21 12.50 -26.42
C ILE A 65 20.12 11.76 -25.43
N THR A 66 21.31 12.30 -25.20
CA THR A 66 22.30 11.73 -24.27
C THR A 66 22.00 12.11 -22.81
N LEU A 67 22.50 11.33 -21.84
CA LEU A 67 22.35 11.64 -20.42
C LEU A 67 22.88 13.04 -20.03
N PRO A 68 24.06 13.50 -20.51
CA PRO A 68 24.53 14.86 -20.23
C PRO A 68 23.62 15.96 -20.79
N GLU A 69 23.00 15.77 -21.96
CA GLU A 69 22.02 16.71 -22.54
C GLU A 69 20.74 16.78 -21.71
N LEU A 70 20.35 15.67 -21.06
CA LEU A 70 19.29 15.64 -20.05
C LEU A 70 19.71 16.23 -18.69
N GLY A 71 20.95 16.72 -18.57
CA GLY A 71 21.50 17.25 -17.33
C GLY A 71 21.88 16.18 -16.31
N MET A 72 21.91 14.90 -16.71
CA MET A 72 22.17 13.76 -15.84
C MET A 72 23.65 13.38 -15.91
N THR A 73 24.41 13.80 -14.90
CA THR A 73 25.80 13.36 -14.67
C THR A 73 25.92 12.75 -13.28
N GLN A 74 26.85 11.83 -13.09
CA GLN A 74 26.95 11.03 -11.85
C GLN A 74 27.09 11.91 -10.60
N GLU A 75 27.76 13.07 -10.73
CA GLU A 75 28.04 14.00 -9.65
C GLU A 75 26.81 14.81 -9.23
N LYS A 76 25.81 14.92 -10.11
CA LYS A 76 24.56 15.66 -9.85
C LYS A 76 23.46 14.79 -9.28
N ILE A 77 23.59 13.47 -9.36
CA ILE A 77 22.58 12.53 -8.85
C ILE A 77 22.83 12.32 -7.35
N ILE A 78 22.07 13.02 -6.53
CA ILE A 78 22.18 12.97 -5.06
C ILE A 78 20.84 12.46 -4.51
N PRO A 79 20.79 11.23 -3.98
CA PRO A 79 19.60 10.72 -3.30
C PRO A 79 19.21 11.59 -2.10
N GLN A 80 17.93 11.94 -1.99
CA GLN A 80 17.34 12.75 -0.94
C GLN A 80 16.28 11.94 -0.18
N GLY A 81 16.56 11.68 1.11
CA GLY A 81 15.63 10.96 1.98
C GLY A 81 15.47 9.48 1.63
N PHE A 82 14.31 8.93 1.96
CA PHE A 82 13.95 7.52 1.82
C PHE A 82 12.58 7.39 1.18
N ALA A 83 12.43 6.43 0.27
CA ALA A 83 11.14 6.08 -0.31
C ALA A 83 10.84 4.60 -0.12
N ILE A 84 9.56 4.27 0.13
CA ILE A 84 9.05 2.91 0.28
C ILE A 84 7.90 2.74 -0.69
N GLN A 85 7.87 1.62 -1.43
CA GLN A 85 6.72 1.23 -2.24
C GLN A 85 5.99 0.04 -1.61
N CYS A 86 4.68 0.13 -1.52
CA CYS A 86 3.80 -1.00 -1.26
C CYS A 86 2.86 -1.21 -2.45
N ARG A 87 2.72 -2.47 -2.89
CA ARG A 87 1.71 -2.86 -3.88
C ARG A 87 0.47 -3.31 -3.15
N VAL A 88 -0.61 -2.54 -3.27
CA VAL A 88 -1.92 -2.94 -2.75
C VAL A 88 -2.56 -3.86 -3.78
N THR A 89 -2.81 -5.11 -3.41
CA THR A 89 -3.36 -6.17 -4.26
C THR A 89 -4.71 -6.65 -3.73
N THR A 90 -5.43 -7.49 -4.50
CA THR A 90 -6.62 -8.20 -4.02
C THR A 90 -6.35 -9.52 -3.30
N GLU A 91 -5.08 -9.86 -3.05
CA GLU A 91 -4.70 -11.09 -2.36
C GLU A 91 -5.22 -11.05 -0.92
N ASP A 92 -5.95 -12.09 -0.49
CA ASP A 92 -6.45 -12.23 0.87
C ASP A 92 -5.42 -12.95 1.75
N PRO A 93 -4.73 -12.24 2.68
CA PRO A 93 -3.72 -12.86 3.52
C PRO A 93 -4.28 -13.96 4.43
N ALA A 94 -5.59 -13.91 4.76
CA ALA A 94 -6.26 -14.94 5.56
C ALA A 94 -6.57 -16.22 4.76
N LYS A 95 -6.39 -16.19 3.44
CA LYS A 95 -6.59 -17.32 2.52
C LYS A 95 -5.33 -17.60 1.71
N ASN A 96 -4.17 -17.61 2.36
CA ASN A 96 -2.87 -17.87 1.73
C ASN A 96 -2.63 -16.98 0.49
N PHE A 97 -2.99 -15.70 0.57
CA PHE A 97 -2.80 -14.71 -0.48
C PHE A 97 -3.51 -15.06 -1.80
N GLN A 98 -4.58 -15.86 -1.76
CA GLN A 98 -5.42 -16.06 -2.94
C GLN A 98 -6.00 -14.72 -3.42
N PRO A 99 -5.84 -14.35 -4.70
CA PRO A 99 -6.45 -13.15 -5.26
C PRO A 99 -7.97 -13.21 -5.20
N ASP A 100 -8.57 -12.19 -4.59
CA ASP A 100 -10.01 -11.98 -4.61
C ASP A 100 -10.44 -11.30 -5.92
N THR A 101 -11.66 -11.56 -6.35
CA THR A 101 -12.21 -11.06 -7.62
C THR A 101 -13.61 -10.50 -7.41
N GLY A 102 -14.07 -9.68 -8.36
CA GLY A 102 -15.40 -9.10 -8.30
C GLY A 102 -15.39 -7.59 -8.42
N ARG A 103 -16.52 -6.97 -8.04
CA ARG A 103 -16.71 -5.54 -8.20
C ARG A 103 -16.16 -4.78 -7.01
N ILE A 104 -15.36 -3.76 -7.26
CA ILE A 104 -14.99 -2.77 -6.25
C ILE A 104 -16.19 -1.85 -6.02
N GLU A 105 -16.76 -1.88 -4.82
CA GLU A 105 -17.91 -1.05 -4.44
C GLU A 105 -17.47 0.34 -3.99
N VAL A 106 -16.37 0.40 -3.24
CA VAL A 106 -15.78 1.63 -2.73
C VAL A 106 -14.28 1.57 -2.96
N PHE A 107 -13.73 2.64 -3.52
CA PHE A 107 -12.30 2.85 -3.61
C PHE A 107 -11.98 4.29 -3.20
N ARG A 108 -11.33 4.46 -2.05
CA ARG A 108 -10.77 5.74 -1.62
C ARG A 108 -9.33 5.51 -1.19
N SER A 109 -8.42 6.25 -1.81
CA SER A 109 -6.99 6.28 -1.52
C SER A 109 -6.68 7.02 -0.23
N GLY A 110 -5.57 6.64 0.41
CA GLY A 110 -4.88 7.48 1.38
C GLY A 110 -3.86 8.36 0.67
N GLU A 111 -4.02 9.67 0.73
CA GLU A 111 -3.24 10.66 -0.03
C GLU A 111 -2.51 11.64 0.91
N GLY A 112 -1.91 12.70 0.37
CA GLY A 112 -1.30 13.77 1.15
C GLY A 112 0.21 13.87 0.98
N MET A 113 0.84 14.77 1.74
CA MET A 113 2.25 15.14 1.58
C MET A 113 3.20 13.92 1.66
N GLY A 114 4.00 13.74 0.61
CA GLY A 114 4.96 12.64 0.48
C GLY A 114 4.30 11.29 0.24
N ILE A 115 3.09 11.26 -0.31
CA ILE A 115 2.46 10.06 -0.88
C ILE A 115 2.28 10.26 -2.38
N ARG A 116 2.83 9.33 -3.16
CA ARG A 116 2.56 9.15 -4.59
C ARG A 116 1.73 7.89 -4.79
N LEU A 117 0.80 7.96 -5.74
CA LEU A 117 -0.05 6.84 -6.12
C LEU A 117 0.05 6.60 -7.63
N ASP A 118 0.41 5.38 -7.98
CA ASP A 118 0.36 4.90 -9.36
C ASP A 118 -0.76 3.87 -9.45
N GLY A 119 -1.94 4.32 -9.88
CA GLY A 119 -3.12 3.47 -10.03
C GLY A 119 -3.01 2.51 -11.21
N ALA A 120 -3.44 1.26 -11.04
CA ALA A 120 -3.57 0.31 -12.14
C ALA A 120 -4.99 0.36 -12.70
N SER A 121 -5.90 -0.48 -12.22
CA SER A 121 -7.28 -0.58 -12.71
C SER A 121 -8.33 -0.40 -11.62
N ALA A 122 -7.92 0.09 -10.44
CA ALA A 122 -8.80 0.21 -9.29
C ALA A 122 -9.51 1.57 -9.25
N PHE A 123 -10.82 1.54 -9.43
CA PHE A 123 -11.74 2.67 -9.20
C PHE A 123 -13.09 2.14 -8.73
N ALA A 124 -13.92 3.02 -8.16
CA ALA A 124 -15.26 2.62 -7.72
C ALA A 124 -16.10 2.11 -8.91
N GLY A 125 -16.60 0.89 -8.81
CA GLY A 125 -17.32 0.19 -9.87
C GLY A 125 -16.47 -0.70 -10.76
N ALA A 126 -15.13 -0.65 -10.67
CA ALA A 126 -14.25 -1.53 -11.44
C ALA A 126 -14.50 -3.01 -11.14
N ILE A 127 -14.31 -3.87 -12.13
CA ILE A 127 -14.43 -5.33 -11.99
C ILE A 127 -13.03 -5.94 -12.04
N ILE A 128 -12.60 -6.53 -10.94
CA ILE A 128 -11.34 -7.25 -10.85
C ILE A 128 -11.54 -8.66 -11.41
N SER A 129 -10.80 -8.94 -12.48
CA SER A 129 -10.79 -10.19 -13.21
C SER A 129 -9.78 -11.19 -12.61
N PRO A 130 -10.06 -12.51 -12.64
CA PRO A 130 -9.09 -13.53 -12.24
C PRO A 130 -7.93 -13.73 -13.24
N TYR A 131 -7.99 -13.11 -14.43
CA TYR A 131 -7.08 -13.45 -15.54
C TYR A 131 -5.75 -12.69 -15.56
N TYR A 132 -5.61 -11.66 -14.72
CA TYR A 132 -4.42 -10.80 -14.68
C TYR A 132 -3.88 -10.70 -13.25
N ASP A 133 -2.78 -9.95 -13.09
CA ASP A 133 -2.25 -9.61 -11.76
C ASP A 133 -3.32 -8.93 -10.89
N SER A 134 -3.24 -9.17 -9.58
CA SER A 134 -4.16 -8.71 -8.55
C SER A 134 -3.91 -7.27 -8.10
N LEU A 135 -2.99 -6.55 -8.77
CA LEU A 135 -2.59 -5.18 -8.42
C LEU A 135 -3.75 -4.19 -8.57
N LEU A 136 -4.03 -3.47 -7.48
CA LEU A 136 -4.97 -2.35 -7.47
C LEU A 136 -4.25 -1.01 -7.69
N VAL A 137 -3.23 -0.74 -6.88
CA VAL A 137 -2.49 0.52 -6.86
C VAL A 137 -1.12 0.31 -6.20
N LYS A 138 -0.09 1.00 -6.71
CA LYS A 138 1.18 1.14 -5.99
C LYS A 138 1.11 2.40 -5.15
N VAL A 139 1.42 2.27 -3.86
CA VAL A 139 1.53 3.38 -2.92
C VAL A 139 2.99 3.61 -2.65
N ILE A 140 3.47 4.83 -2.84
CA ILE A 140 4.85 5.20 -2.59
C ILE A 140 4.85 6.29 -1.51
N ALA A 141 5.64 6.09 -0.46
CA ALA A 141 5.80 7.06 0.62
C ALA A 141 7.24 7.56 0.67
N HIS A 142 7.42 8.88 0.74
CA HIS A 142 8.72 9.55 0.78
C HIS A 142 8.84 10.51 1.97
N ALA A 143 9.99 10.50 2.64
CA ALA A 143 10.33 11.36 3.77
C ALA A 143 11.87 11.45 3.96
N GLY A 144 12.31 12.23 4.94
CA GLY A 144 13.74 12.42 5.23
C GLY A 144 14.47 11.20 5.80
N ASP A 145 13.75 10.26 6.40
CA ASP A 145 14.27 9.05 7.03
C ASP A 145 13.29 7.86 6.86
N LEU A 146 13.80 6.64 7.04
CA LEU A 146 13.03 5.40 6.83
C LEU A 146 11.80 5.32 7.75
N GLN A 147 11.94 5.70 9.02
CA GLN A 147 10.87 5.62 10.01
C GLN A 147 9.73 6.60 9.66
N SER A 148 10.06 7.81 9.23
CA SER A 148 9.11 8.80 8.73
C SER A 148 8.40 8.32 7.47
N SER A 149 9.10 7.66 6.54
CA SER A 149 8.48 7.06 5.34
C SER A 149 7.55 5.90 5.71
N CYS A 150 7.95 5.04 6.64
CA CYS A 150 7.09 3.98 7.20
C CYS A 150 5.84 4.56 7.86
N ALA A 151 5.97 5.61 8.67
CA ALA A 151 4.84 6.25 9.34
C ALA A 151 3.85 6.85 8.34
N LYS A 152 4.34 7.52 7.29
CA LYS A 152 3.50 8.02 6.19
C LYS A 152 2.80 6.89 5.45
N MET A 153 3.51 5.83 5.10
CA MET A 153 2.94 4.65 4.43
C MET A 153 1.85 4.00 5.29
N ASN A 154 2.13 3.77 6.58
CA ASN A 154 1.20 3.17 7.52
C ASN A 154 -0.10 3.99 7.62
N ARG A 155 0.02 5.32 7.79
CA ARG A 155 -1.12 6.23 7.80
C ARG A 155 -1.90 6.18 6.48
N ALA A 156 -1.23 6.24 5.33
CA ALA A 156 -1.89 6.16 4.03
C ALA A 156 -2.67 4.84 3.87
N LEU A 157 -2.04 3.70 4.16
CA LEU A 157 -2.69 2.38 4.09
C LEU A 157 -3.86 2.22 5.07
N ARG A 158 -3.80 2.84 6.26
CA ARG A 158 -4.93 2.87 7.22
C ARG A 158 -6.07 3.78 6.77
N GLU A 159 -5.80 4.80 5.96
CA GLU A 159 -6.81 5.69 5.37
C GLU A 159 -7.52 5.06 4.17
N PHE A 160 -6.86 4.14 3.45
CA PHE A 160 -7.46 3.43 2.32
C PHE A 160 -8.81 2.79 2.71
N ARG A 161 -9.80 2.95 1.84
CA ARG A 161 -11.10 2.28 1.93
C ARG A 161 -11.36 1.55 0.63
N VAL A 162 -11.17 0.24 0.67
CA VAL A 162 -11.53 -0.68 -0.40
C VAL A 162 -12.68 -1.57 0.08
N ARG A 163 -13.76 -1.64 -0.68
CA ARG A 163 -14.92 -2.52 -0.44
C ARG A 163 -15.28 -3.28 -1.69
N GLY A 164 -15.90 -4.44 -1.53
CA GLY A 164 -16.26 -5.35 -2.62
C GLY A 164 -15.24 -6.46 -2.88
N VAL A 165 -13.97 -6.22 -2.58
CA VAL A 165 -12.88 -7.23 -2.63
C VAL A 165 -11.99 -7.15 -1.38
N LYS A 166 -11.31 -8.25 -1.07
CA LYS A 166 -10.22 -8.30 -0.08
C LYS A 166 -8.97 -7.60 -0.58
N THR A 167 -8.08 -7.26 0.35
CA THR A 167 -6.77 -6.69 0.03
C THR A 167 -5.68 -7.19 0.95
N ASN A 168 -4.43 -7.10 0.50
CA ASN A 168 -3.24 -7.42 1.27
C ASN A 168 -2.84 -6.35 2.30
N ILE A 169 -3.60 -5.25 2.43
CA ILE A 169 -3.30 -4.12 3.35
C ILE A 169 -2.99 -4.57 4.79
N PRO A 170 -3.75 -5.49 5.41
CA PRO A 170 -3.44 -5.93 6.78
C PRO A 170 -2.03 -6.53 6.92
N PHE A 171 -1.57 -7.27 5.91
CA PHE A 171 -0.22 -7.83 5.89
C PHE A 171 0.84 -6.74 5.73
N LEU A 172 0.62 -5.79 4.81
CA LEU A 172 1.53 -4.65 4.61
C LEU A 172 1.69 -3.83 5.91
N LEU A 173 0.60 -3.59 6.64
CA LEU A 173 0.64 -2.91 7.94
C LEU A 173 1.48 -3.67 8.98
N ASN A 174 1.31 -4.99 9.06
CA ASN A 174 2.12 -5.83 9.96
C ASN A 174 3.62 -5.75 9.64
N VAL A 175 4.00 -5.73 8.35
CA VAL A 175 5.39 -5.55 7.91
C VAL A 175 5.94 -4.19 8.33
N LEU A 176 5.19 -3.11 8.08
CA LEU A 176 5.60 -1.74 8.40
C LEU A 176 5.69 -1.46 9.91
N GLU A 177 5.06 -2.28 10.75
CA GLU A 177 5.09 -2.18 12.21
C GLU A 177 6.16 -3.08 12.85
N ASN A 178 6.77 -3.97 12.08
CA ASN A 178 7.83 -4.86 12.55
C ASN A 178 9.14 -4.09 12.79
N GLN A 179 9.75 -4.32 13.96
CA GLN A 179 10.98 -3.63 14.37
C GLN A 179 12.19 -3.97 13.50
N LYS A 180 12.30 -5.19 12.94
CA LYS A 180 13.38 -5.53 11.99
C LYS A 180 13.27 -4.65 10.73
N PHE A 181 12.06 -4.51 10.19
CA PHE A 181 11.80 -3.65 9.02
C PHE A 181 12.08 -2.17 9.30
N LEU A 182 11.56 -1.63 10.40
CA LEU A 182 11.75 -0.22 10.78
C LEU A 182 13.22 0.17 11.01
N ASN A 183 14.05 -0.80 11.40
CA ASN A 183 15.48 -0.59 11.59
C ASN A 183 16.32 -0.91 10.33
N GLY A 184 15.68 -1.25 9.20
CA GLY A 184 16.37 -1.62 7.96
C GLY A 184 17.20 -2.91 8.07
N LYS A 185 16.90 -3.76 9.07
CA LYS A 185 17.62 -5.03 9.33
C LYS A 185 16.80 -6.20 8.80
N VAL A 186 16.67 -6.24 7.47
CA VAL A 186 15.92 -7.28 6.76
C VAL A 186 16.80 -7.95 5.71
N ASP A 187 16.55 -9.23 5.50
CA ASP A 187 17.14 -10.06 4.47
C ASP A 187 16.02 -10.73 3.66
N THR A 188 16.40 -11.64 2.76
CA THR A 188 15.45 -12.35 1.89
C THR A 188 14.57 -13.38 2.64
N TYR A 189 14.94 -13.78 3.86
CA TYR A 189 14.17 -14.71 4.69
C TYR A 189 13.26 -14.00 5.70
N PHE A 190 13.37 -12.68 5.82
CA PHE A 190 12.64 -11.87 6.80
C PHE A 190 11.15 -12.23 6.91
N ILE A 191 10.42 -12.39 5.80
CA ILE A 191 8.99 -12.69 5.87
C ILE A 191 8.75 -14.11 6.42
N ASP A 192 9.52 -15.09 5.95
CA ASP A 192 9.39 -16.51 6.34
C ASP A 192 9.75 -16.74 7.81
N GLU A 193 10.72 -15.99 8.34
CA GLU A 193 11.16 -16.06 9.74
C GLU A 193 10.24 -15.33 10.73
N ASN A 194 9.26 -14.58 10.24
CA ASN A 194 8.38 -13.75 11.07
C ASN A 194 6.91 -14.17 10.93
N PRO A 195 6.52 -15.36 11.44
CA PRO A 195 5.15 -15.88 11.30
C PRO A 195 4.09 -14.97 11.95
N GLN A 196 4.48 -14.11 12.89
CA GLN A 196 3.58 -13.10 13.47
C GLN A 196 3.06 -12.09 12.45
N LEU A 197 3.73 -11.90 11.29
CA LEU A 197 3.25 -11.04 10.21
C LEU A 197 1.92 -11.52 9.62
N PHE A 198 1.59 -12.80 9.79
CA PHE A 198 0.35 -13.43 9.31
C PHE A 198 -0.76 -13.47 10.36
N GLN A 199 -0.57 -12.84 11.53
CA GLN A 199 -1.61 -12.71 12.54
C GLN A 199 -2.44 -11.47 12.28
N PHE A 200 -3.68 -11.67 11.82
CA PHE A 200 -4.58 -10.58 11.44
C PHE A 200 -5.70 -10.40 12.45
N GLN A 201 -5.97 -9.16 12.85
CA GLN A 201 -7.12 -8.85 13.69
C GLN A 201 -8.39 -8.82 12.83
N PRO A 202 -9.38 -9.70 13.10
CA PRO A 202 -10.61 -9.71 12.32
C PRO A 202 -11.37 -8.40 12.51
N SER A 203 -11.79 -7.79 11.39
CA SER A 203 -12.66 -6.63 11.45
C SER A 203 -14.00 -7.01 12.07
N GLN A 204 -14.44 -6.27 13.08
CA GLN A 204 -15.75 -6.47 13.71
C GLN A 204 -16.93 -6.21 12.75
N ASN A 205 -16.66 -5.48 11.65
CA ASN A 205 -17.60 -5.14 10.58
C ASN A 205 -18.98 -4.62 11.09
N ARG A 206 -18.95 -3.80 12.15
CA ARG A 206 -20.15 -3.37 12.90
C ARG A 206 -21.18 -2.67 12.01
N ALA A 207 -20.74 -1.76 11.14
CA ALA A 207 -21.62 -1.01 10.25
C ALA A 207 -22.36 -1.93 9.26
N GLN A 208 -21.66 -2.88 8.63
CA GLN A 208 -22.32 -3.82 7.71
C GLN A 208 -23.31 -4.72 8.43
N LYS A 209 -22.95 -5.23 9.63
CA LYS A 209 -23.88 -6.04 10.45
C LYS A 209 -25.15 -5.25 10.78
N LEU A 210 -25.01 -3.97 11.12
CA LEU A 210 -26.15 -3.08 11.40
C LEU A 210 -26.99 -2.82 10.14
N LEU A 211 -26.37 -2.51 9.01
CA LEU A 211 -27.09 -2.30 7.74
C LEU A 211 -27.83 -3.56 7.28
N ASN A 212 -27.20 -4.74 7.40
CA ASN A 212 -27.84 -6.01 7.10
C ASN A 212 -29.06 -6.26 8.00
N TYR A 213 -28.95 -5.95 9.31
CA TYR A 213 -30.07 -6.04 10.23
C TYR A 213 -31.21 -5.09 9.85
N LEU A 214 -30.92 -3.81 9.63
CA LEU A 214 -31.92 -2.81 9.24
C LEU A 214 -32.60 -3.19 7.92
N GLY A 215 -31.83 -3.61 6.91
CA GLY A 215 -32.35 -4.07 5.63
C GLY A 215 -33.26 -5.29 5.78
N SER A 216 -32.85 -6.28 6.58
CA SER A 216 -33.68 -7.47 6.85
C SER A 216 -34.99 -7.11 7.54
N VAL A 217 -34.97 -6.24 8.55
CA VAL A 217 -36.18 -5.82 9.27
C VAL A 217 -37.12 -5.01 8.37
N LEU A 218 -36.58 -4.15 7.49
CA LEU A 218 -37.39 -3.36 6.56
C LEU A 218 -38.07 -4.23 5.50
N VAL A 219 -37.41 -5.28 5.00
CA VAL A 219 -37.95 -6.16 3.95
C VAL A 219 -38.82 -7.27 4.51
N ASN A 220 -38.36 -7.94 5.57
CA ASN A 220 -39.01 -9.14 6.11
C ASN A 220 -39.88 -8.86 7.35
N GLY A 221 -39.84 -7.63 7.87
CA GLY A 221 -40.45 -7.29 9.16
C GLY A 221 -39.58 -7.71 10.36
N PRO A 222 -39.94 -7.27 11.58
CA PRO A 222 -39.29 -7.72 12.80
C PRO A 222 -39.62 -9.21 13.06
N SER A 223 -38.65 -9.96 13.57
CA SER A 223 -38.85 -11.36 13.99
C SER A 223 -39.83 -11.49 15.17
N THR A 224 -39.99 -10.42 15.95
CA THR A 224 -40.93 -10.34 17.06
C THR A 224 -42.20 -9.64 16.58
N PRO A 225 -43.38 -10.27 16.71
CA PRO A 225 -44.64 -9.63 16.35
C PRO A 225 -44.81 -8.32 17.12
N LEU A 226 -45.22 -7.26 16.42
CA LEU A 226 -45.65 -6.04 17.10
C LEU A 226 -46.93 -6.36 17.87
N ALA A 227 -47.01 -5.92 19.14
CA ALA A 227 -48.19 -6.11 19.99
C ALA A 227 -49.45 -5.40 19.43
N THR A 228 -49.27 -4.47 18.50
CA THR A 228 -50.33 -3.69 17.87
C THR A 228 -49.96 -3.35 16.42
N PRO A 229 -50.94 -3.24 15.51
CA PRO A 229 -50.73 -2.71 14.15
C PRO A 229 -50.54 -1.18 14.12
N LEU A 230 -50.72 -0.49 15.26
CA LEU A 230 -50.52 0.96 15.35
C LEU A 230 -49.04 1.31 15.17
N LYS A 231 -48.77 2.32 14.35
CA LYS A 231 -47.43 2.91 14.27
C LYS A 231 -47.07 3.53 15.63
N PRO A 232 -45.82 3.39 16.10
CA PRO A 232 -45.35 4.09 17.30
C PRO A 232 -45.56 5.61 17.16
N ALA A 233 -45.99 6.27 18.24
CA ALA A 233 -46.10 7.72 18.25
C ALA A 233 -44.71 8.37 18.14
N GLU A 234 -44.60 9.47 17.40
CA GLU A 234 -43.39 10.30 17.42
C GLU A 234 -43.32 11.07 18.74
N ILE A 235 -42.62 10.50 19.71
CA ILE A 235 -42.34 11.13 21.00
C ILE A 235 -40.90 11.59 21.05
N LYS A 236 -40.67 12.87 21.38
CA LYS A 236 -39.36 13.34 21.84
C LYS A 236 -39.26 13.00 23.33
N PRO A 237 -38.41 12.05 23.73
CA PRO A 237 -38.31 11.67 25.14
C PRO A 237 -37.87 12.87 25.97
N HIS A 238 -38.51 13.09 27.12
CA HIS A 238 -38.03 14.06 28.09
C HIS A 238 -36.72 13.55 28.69
N ILE A 239 -35.61 14.22 28.37
CA ILE A 239 -34.30 13.94 28.97
C ILE A 239 -34.23 14.71 30.29
N PRO A 240 -34.21 14.05 31.46
CA PRO A 240 -34.12 14.75 32.73
C PRO A 240 -32.81 15.53 32.82
N GLN A 241 -32.86 16.75 33.35
CA GLN A 241 -31.65 17.52 33.65
C GLN A 241 -30.92 16.86 34.82
N VAL A 242 -29.76 16.28 34.55
CA VAL A 242 -28.85 15.78 35.60
C VAL A 242 -27.85 16.88 35.92
N ALA A 243 -27.73 17.27 37.19
CA ALA A 243 -26.70 18.22 37.61
C ALA A 243 -25.31 17.62 37.34
N LEU A 244 -24.55 18.26 36.44
CA LEU A 244 -23.13 17.97 36.24
C LEU A 244 -22.37 18.38 37.52
N GLY A 245 -22.26 17.50 38.51
CA GLY A 245 -21.47 17.82 39.70
C GLY A 245 -21.63 17.02 40.99
N MET A 246 -22.34 15.90 41.06
CA MET A 246 -22.34 15.06 42.27
C MET A 246 -22.34 13.56 41.92
N VAL A 247 -21.25 13.09 41.34
CA VAL A 247 -20.84 11.69 41.51
C VAL A 247 -19.59 11.72 42.37
N SER A 248 -19.78 11.79 43.69
CA SER A 248 -18.73 11.41 44.62
C SER A 248 -18.79 9.89 44.70
N PHE A 249 -17.82 9.22 44.08
CA PHE A 249 -17.61 7.79 44.34
C PHE A 249 -17.12 7.68 45.78
N ILE A 250 -17.95 7.07 46.63
CA ILE A 250 -17.53 6.49 47.91
C ILE A 250 -17.12 5.05 47.64
#